data_AF-A0A7C7CC91-F1
#
_entry.id   AF-A0A7C7CC91-F1
#
_cell.length_a   1.000
_cell.length_b   1.000
_cell.length_c   1.000
_cell.angle_alpha   90.00
_cell.angle_beta   90.00
_cell.angle_gamma   90.00
#
_symmetry.space_group_name_H-M   'P 1'
#
loop_
_entity.id
_entity.type
_entity.pdbx_description
1 polymer ?
#
loop_
_entity_poly.entity_id
_entity_poly.type
_entity_poly.pdbx_seq_one_letter_code
_entity_poly.pdbx_strand_id
1 'polypeptide(L)'
;MSYAAGQTILDDEYNDFAVGAASGTPTHTTRNIDSVWGSGTNNKGYGQSTTLGSVSAGSSITATQWDNMIDRLASIAAHNGTSVTGHSAITAGNTISIISALNTDITNTYANRGNASASGADNTASDTQTSTWNGTITATATANFGTDAEARYFFNAGGLLNMDFSTAAGSGAKDTGWANLCAAAGPVWLSSAGTGGPATSVTIAGTAYTGVDHKGTGSPNTETNTGFFGLTSSNQQLFMQSDSTYLYTANDIRINYKYNGSGLVTMTVTFNDEANTTGHTGGTADPSVTIDITATIRARQPSTTNISNTWGGAPVLSVTGLA
;
A
#
# COMPACT_ATOMS: atom_id res chain seq x y z
N MET A 1 10.77 -11.72 -30.60
CA MET A 1 9.52 -10.98 -30.83
C MET A 1 9.72 -10.06 -32.02
N SER A 2 8.99 -10.25 -33.11
CA SER A 2 9.10 -9.48 -34.37
C SER A 2 7.91 -8.55 -34.57
N TYR A 3 7.43 -7.93 -33.49
CA TYR A 3 6.35 -6.95 -33.55
C TYR A 3 6.84 -5.63 -34.17
N ALA A 4 6.77 -5.53 -35.50
CA ALA A 4 7.31 -4.41 -36.27
C ALA A 4 6.39 -4.01 -37.44
N ALA A 5 6.44 -2.73 -37.83
CA ALA A 5 5.66 -2.21 -38.93
C ALA A 5 5.92 -2.99 -40.24
N GLY A 6 4.85 -3.33 -40.96
CA GLY A 6 4.91 -4.10 -42.21
C GLY A 6 5.03 -5.61 -42.03
N GLN A 7 5.09 -6.13 -40.80
CA GLN A 7 5.04 -7.56 -40.50
C GLN A 7 3.60 -8.01 -40.18
N THR A 8 3.34 -9.31 -40.35
CA THR A 8 2.10 -9.93 -39.86
C THR A 8 2.18 -10.11 -38.35
N ILE A 9 1.14 -9.73 -37.62
CA ILE A 9 1.04 -9.98 -36.18
C ILE A 9 0.68 -11.45 -35.97
N LEU A 10 1.53 -12.17 -35.23
CA LEU A 10 1.36 -13.58 -34.90
C LEU A 10 0.68 -13.75 -33.54
N ASP A 11 0.06 -14.91 -33.33
CA ASP A 11 -0.55 -15.28 -32.05
C ASP A 11 0.47 -15.28 -30.89
N ASP A 12 1.71 -15.66 -31.17
CA ASP A 12 2.84 -15.58 -30.24
C ASP A 12 3.01 -14.16 -29.66
N GLU A 13 2.93 -13.12 -30.50
CA GLU A 13 3.14 -11.73 -30.08
C GLU A 13 1.96 -11.21 -29.26
N TYR A 14 0.73 -11.59 -29.62
CA TYR A 14 -0.43 -11.32 -28.79
C TYR A 14 -0.32 -12.00 -27.43
N ASN A 15 0.05 -13.30 -27.41
CA ASN A 15 0.18 -14.08 -26.19
C ASN A 15 1.29 -13.53 -25.27
N ASP A 16 2.41 -13.08 -25.85
CA ASP A 16 3.46 -12.41 -25.09
C ASP A 16 2.95 -11.13 -24.39
N PHE A 17 2.14 -10.31 -25.05
CA PHE A 17 1.56 -9.10 -24.44
C PHE A 17 0.46 -9.39 -23.42
N ALA A 18 -0.44 -10.31 -23.74
CA ALA A 18 -1.61 -10.62 -22.94
C ALA A 18 -1.23 -11.44 -21.69
N VAL A 19 -0.58 -12.59 -21.90
CA VAL A 19 -0.38 -13.62 -20.86
C VAL A 19 1.10 -13.89 -20.55
N GLY A 20 2.03 -13.25 -21.26
CA GLY A 20 3.46 -13.24 -20.95
C GLY A 20 4.30 -14.35 -21.57
N ALA A 21 3.70 -15.21 -22.40
CA ALA A 21 4.40 -16.28 -23.08
C ALA A 21 3.77 -16.58 -24.43
N ALA A 22 4.59 -16.59 -25.49
CA ALA A 22 4.22 -16.95 -26.85
C ALA A 22 3.40 -18.25 -26.94
N SER A 23 3.75 -19.26 -26.13
CA SER A 23 3.04 -20.55 -26.06
C SER A 23 1.57 -20.46 -25.62
N GLY A 24 1.12 -19.31 -25.14
CA GLY A 24 -0.23 -19.09 -24.64
C GLY A 24 -0.48 -19.62 -23.23
N THR A 25 0.52 -20.21 -22.57
CA THR A 25 0.46 -20.62 -21.16
C THR A 25 0.72 -19.39 -20.27
N PRO A 26 -0.24 -18.95 -19.45
CA PRO A 26 -0.06 -17.75 -18.64
C PRO A 26 1.13 -17.84 -17.70
N THR A 27 1.90 -16.75 -17.64
CA THR A 27 3.02 -16.59 -16.71
C THR A 27 3.02 -15.21 -16.10
N HIS A 28 3.52 -15.12 -14.87
CA HIS A 28 3.74 -13.87 -14.17
C HIS A 28 5.23 -13.56 -13.97
N THR A 29 6.13 -14.28 -14.64
CA THR A 29 7.58 -14.04 -14.54
C THR A 29 8.07 -12.97 -15.52
N THR A 30 7.33 -12.74 -16.60
CA THR A 30 7.56 -11.70 -17.60
C THR A 30 6.54 -10.58 -17.44
N ARG A 31 6.81 -9.43 -18.08
CA ARG A 31 5.85 -8.34 -18.14
C ARG A 31 4.73 -8.70 -19.12
N ASN A 32 3.49 -8.62 -18.64
CA ASN A 32 2.28 -8.74 -19.47
C ASN A 32 1.09 -8.07 -18.76
N ILE A 33 -0.01 -7.92 -19.50
CA ILE A 33 -1.23 -7.25 -19.04
C ILE A 33 -1.89 -8.02 -17.90
N ASP A 34 -2.07 -9.34 -18.03
CA ASP A 34 -2.77 -10.16 -17.02
C ASP A 34 -2.00 -10.29 -15.71
N SER A 35 -0.68 -10.08 -15.71
CA SER A 35 0.10 -9.98 -14.48
C SER A 35 -0.29 -8.79 -13.63
N VAL A 36 -0.67 -7.66 -14.24
CA VAL A 36 -1.15 -6.49 -13.51
C VAL A 36 -2.63 -6.63 -13.22
N TRP A 37 -3.42 -6.98 -14.24
CA TRP A 37 -4.87 -6.99 -14.13
C TRP A 37 -5.40 -8.14 -13.26
N GLY A 38 -4.96 -9.35 -13.54
CA GLY A 38 -5.50 -10.58 -12.98
C GLY A 38 -4.99 -10.89 -11.57
N SER A 39 -4.95 -12.19 -11.26
CA SER A 39 -4.57 -12.68 -9.93
C SER A 39 -3.11 -12.41 -9.57
N GLY A 40 -2.22 -12.35 -10.56
CA GLY A 40 -0.79 -12.09 -10.40
C GLY A 40 -0.08 -13.01 -9.40
N THR A 41 1.19 -12.71 -9.15
CA THR A 41 2.00 -13.34 -8.10
C THR A 41 2.95 -12.32 -7.47
N ASN A 42 3.44 -12.59 -6.26
CA ASN A 42 4.36 -11.72 -5.54
C ASN A 42 3.78 -10.30 -5.36
N ASN A 43 4.39 -9.28 -5.97
CA ASN A 43 3.96 -7.87 -5.92
C ASN A 43 3.11 -7.44 -7.13
N LYS A 44 2.32 -8.36 -7.67
CA LYS A 44 1.52 -8.17 -8.89
C LYS A 44 0.09 -8.64 -8.70
N GLY A 45 -0.80 -8.07 -9.51
CA GLY A 45 -2.20 -8.45 -9.60
C GLY A 45 -3.13 -7.48 -8.87
N TYR A 46 -4.17 -7.04 -9.58
CA TYR A 46 -5.35 -6.35 -9.05
C TYR A 46 -6.52 -7.32 -8.81
N GLY A 47 -6.34 -8.63 -9.03
CA GLY A 47 -7.35 -9.65 -8.74
C GLY A 47 -8.56 -9.67 -9.68
N GLN A 48 -8.51 -8.93 -10.79
CA GLN A 48 -9.66 -8.81 -11.69
C GLN A 48 -9.91 -10.12 -12.43
N SER A 49 -11.19 -10.54 -12.54
CA SER A 49 -11.56 -11.84 -13.13
C SER A 49 -11.65 -11.85 -14.65
N THR A 50 -11.79 -10.67 -15.26
CA THR A 50 -11.90 -10.51 -16.71
C THR A 50 -10.52 -10.46 -17.35
N THR A 51 -9.76 -11.56 -17.28
CA THR A 51 -8.42 -11.67 -17.90
C THR A 51 -8.51 -11.87 -19.41
N LEU A 52 -7.39 -11.70 -20.10
CA LEU A 52 -7.29 -12.01 -21.53
C LEU A 52 -7.12 -13.53 -21.72
N GLY A 53 -7.65 -14.04 -22.82
CA GLY A 53 -7.48 -15.44 -23.22
C GLY A 53 -6.37 -15.56 -24.26
N SER A 54 -5.57 -16.63 -24.21
CA SER A 54 -4.55 -16.87 -25.24
C SER A 54 -5.15 -17.29 -26.58
N VAL A 55 -4.39 -17.05 -27.65
CA VAL A 55 -4.68 -17.49 -29.02
C VAL A 55 -3.85 -18.75 -29.29
N SER A 56 -4.47 -19.78 -29.86
CA SER A 56 -3.77 -21.02 -30.19
C SER A 56 -2.85 -20.85 -31.40
N ALA A 57 -1.72 -21.57 -31.37
CA ALA A 57 -0.72 -21.62 -32.43
C ALA A 57 -1.33 -21.68 -33.84
N GLY A 58 -0.99 -20.69 -34.67
CA GLY A 58 -1.44 -20.61 -36.07
C GLY A 58 -2.89 -20.14 -36.28
N SER A 59 -3.60 -19.76 -35.21
CA SER A 59 -4.92 -19.14 -35.31
C SER A 59 -4.81 -17.64 -35.55
N SER A 60 -5.79 -17.05 -36.22
CA SER A 60 -5.86 -15.59 -36.37
C SER A 60 -6.35 -14.92 -35.09
N ILE A 61 -5.74 -13.79 -34.75
CA ILE A 61 -6.21 -12.90 -33.67
C ILE A 61 -7.49 -12.21 -34.14
N THR A 62 -8.56 -12.31 -33.36
CA THR A 62 -9.81 -11.63 -33.68
C THR A 62 -9.76 -10.15 -33.30
N ALA A 63 -10.51 -9.31 -34.02
CA ALA A 63 -10.64 -7.89 -33.69
C ALA A 63 -11.10 -7.68 -32.24
N THR A 64 -12.04 -8.51 -31.76
CA THR A 64 -12.51 -8.49 -30.37
C THR A 64 -11.41 -8.82 -29.36
N GLN A 65 -10.55 -9.80 -29.62
CA GLN A 65 -9.43 -10.12 -28.73
C GLN A 65 -8.43 -8.95 -28.63
N TRP A 66 -8.21 -8.27 -29.75
CA TRP A 66 -7.32 -7.10 -29.81
C TRP A 66 -7.91 -5.90 -29.08
N ASP A 67 -9.17 -5.56 -29.34
CA ASP A 67 -9.86 -4.46 -28.65
C ASP A 67 -9.92 -4.70 -27.14
N ASN A 68 -10.27 -5.92 -26.72
CA ASN A 68 -10.28 -6.28 -25.29
C ASN A 68 -8.90 -6.09 -24.63
N MET A 69 -7.79 -6.35 -25.35
CA MET A 69 -6.44 -6.15 -24.83
C MET A 69 -6.14 -4.66 -24.63
N ILE A 70 -6.52 -3.82 -25.60
CA ILE A 70 -6.32 -2.37 -25.52
C ILE A 70 -7.19 -1.76 -24.42
N ASP A 71 -8.46 -2.13 -24.33
CA ASP A 71 -9.39 -1.65 -23.29
C ASP A 71 -8.89 -2.02 -21.89
N ARG A 72 -8.30 -3.23 -21.76
CA ARG A 72 -7.66 -3.68 -20.52
C ARG A 72 -6.50 -2.79 -20.14
N LEU A 73 -5.61 -2.55 -21.10
CA LEU A 73 -4.43 -1.73 -20.91
C LEU A 73 -4.82 -0.28 -20.57
N ALA A 74 -5.84 0.26 -21.22
CA ALA A 74 -6.40 1.58 -20.93
C ALA A 74 -6.98 1.68 -19.51
N SER A 75 -7.67 0.64 -19.05
CA SER A 75 -8.20 0.58 -17.67
C SER A 75 -7.08 0.56 -16.63
N ILE A 76 -6.03 -0.25 -16.86
CA ILE A 76 -4.83 -0.26 -16.00
C ILE A 76 -4.18 1.12 -15.99
N ALA A 77 -4.01 1.74 -17.15
CA ALA A 77 -3.38 3.04 -17.29
C ALA A 77 -4.16 4.14 -16.57
N ALA A 78 -5.49 4.17 -16.73
CA ALA A 78 -6.35 5.10 -16.02
C ALA A 78 -6.30 4.89 -14.50
N HIS A 79 -6.19 3.62 -14.05
CA HIS A 79 -6.03 3.31 -12.63
C HIS A 79 -4.68 3.78 -12.09
N ASN A 80 -3.57 3.48 -12.75
CA ASN A 80 -2.23 3.77 -12.22
C ASN A 80 -1.65 5.13 -12.61
N GLY A 81 -2.42 5.94 -13.34
CA GLY A 81 -2.04 7.29 -13.75
C GLY A 81 -1.08 7.36 -14.94
N THR A 82 -0.96 6.29 -15.73
CA THR A 82 -0.26 6.34 -17.03
C THR A 82 -1.24 6.64 -18.17
N SER A 83 -0.76 6.66 -19.42
CA SER A 83 -1.58 6.84 -20.61
C SER A 83 -1.35 5.73 -21.63
N VAL A 84 -2.32 5.56 -22.52
CA VAL A 84 -2.31 4.60 -23.61
C VAL A 84 -2.52 5.41 -24.88
N THR A 85 -1.61 5.30 -25.86
CA THR A 85 -1.53 6.24 -26.99
C THR A 85 -1.64 5.56 -28.36
N GLY A 86 -2.39 6.17 -29.28
CA GLY A 86 -2.44 5.72 -30.67
C GLY A 86 -3.31 4.50 -30.92
N HIS A 87 -4.41 4.36 -30.17
CA HIS A 87 -5.33 3.23 -30.32
C HIS A 87 -6.71 3.69 -30.79
N SER A 88 -7.32 2.94 -31.71
CA SER A 88 -8.69 3.13 -32.18
C SER A 88 -9.38 1.77 -32.22
N ALA A 89 -10.68 1.74 -31.93
CA ALA A 89 -11.45 0.50 -31.94
C ALA A 89 -11.39 -0.20 -33.31
N ILE A 90 -11.26 -1.53 -33.31
CA ILE A 90 -11.13 -2.34 -34.51
C ILE A 90 -12.43 -3.11 -34.73
N THR A 91 -13.17 -2.76 -35.78
CA THR A 91 -14.36 -3.51 -36.17
C THR A 91 -13.99 -4.84 -36.83
N ALA A 92 -14.80 -5.88 -36.60
CA ALA A 92 -14.65 -7.16 -37.28
C ALA A 92 -14.57 -6.99 -38.81
N GLY A 93 -13.61 -7.66 -39.44
CA GLY A 93 -13.33 -7.54 -40.88
C GLY A 93 -12.26 -6.49 -41.22
N ASN A 94 -11.87 -5.63 -40.29
CA ASN A 94 -10.74 -4.72 -40.47
C ASN A 94 -9.41 -5.40 -40.18
N THR A 95 -8.36 -4.99 -40.90
CA THR A 95 -6.98 -5.40 -40.61
C THR A 95 -6.51 -4.77 -39.31
N ILE A 96 -5.97 -5.59 -38.42
CA ILE A 96 -5.26 -5.12 -37.21
C ILE A 96 -3.90 -4.57 -37.63
N SER A 97 -3.70 -3.28 -37.42
CA SER A 97 -2.40 -2.63 -37.66
C SER A 97 -1.54 -2.66 -36.40
N ILE A 98 -0.22 -2.65 -36.59
CA ILE A 98 0.74 -2.46 -35.50
C ILE A 98 0.46 -1.14 -34.78
N ILE A 99 0.44 -1.19 -33.46
CA ILE A 99 0.46 0.00 -32.62
C ILE A 99 1.87 0.15 -32.05
N SER A 100 2.63 1.10 -32.59
CA SER A 100 4.03 1.32 -32.24
C SER A 100 4.25 1.57 -30.74
N ALA A 101 3.27 2.17 -30.06
CA ALA A 101 3.34 2.48 -28.63
C ALA A 101 3.00 1.29 -27.72
N LEU A 102 2.39 0.21 -28.22
CA LEU A 102 1.81 -0.85 -27.37
C LEU A 102 2.79 -1.43 -26.36
N ASN A 103 3.99 -1.81 -26.81
CA ASN A 103 5.00 -2.38 -25.92
C ASN A 103 5.49 -1.37 -24.87
N THR A 104 5.55 -0.08 -25.23
CA THR A 104 5.88 1.01 -24.30
C THR A 104 4.77 1.23 -23.29
N ASP A 105 3.51 1.24 -23.72
CA ASP A 105 2.34 1.40 -22.85
C ASP A 105 2.24 0.24 -21.85
N ILE A 106 2.47 -1.01 -22.29
CA ILE A 106 2.55 -2.19 -21.40
C ILE A 106 3.73 -2.05 -20.42
N THR A 107 4.89 -1.54 -20.88
CA THR A 107 6.05 -1.27 -20.02
C THR A 107 5.71 -0.30 -18.92
N ASN A 108 5.10 0.83 -19.27
CA ASN A 108 4.75 1.89 -18.34
C ASN A 108 3.70 1.44 -17.33
N THR A 109 2.65 0.77 -17.80
CA THR A 109 1.57 0.28 -16.91
C THR A 109 2.07 -0.77 -15.93
N TYR A 110 2.94 -1.69 -16.38
CA TYR A 110 3.54 -2.69 -15.50
C TYR A 110 4.53 -2.09 -14.49
N ALA A 111 5.32 -1.11 -14.90
CA ALA A 111 6.24 -0.41 -14.00
C ALA A 111 5.48 0.36 -12.91
N ASN A 112 4.32 0.94 -13.25
CA ASN A 112 3.47 1.72 -12.34
C ASN A 112 2.37 0.89 -11.67
N ARG A 113 2.45 -0.45 -11.67
CA ARG A 113 1.40 -1.35 -11.16
C ARG A 113 1.05 -1.24 -9.67
N GLY A 114 1.77 -0.42 -8.89
CA GLY A 114 1.44 -0.10 -7.50
C GLY A 114 0.91 1.32 -7.31
N ASN A 115 0.81 2.11 -8.38
CA ASN A 115 0.25 3.45 -8.33
C ASN A 115 -1.27 3.40 -8.46
N ALA A 116 -1.92 4.42 -7.92
CA ALA A 116 -3.35 4.65 -8.09
C ALA A 116 -3.64 6.14 -8.30
N SER A 117 -4.49 6.47 -9.27
CA SER A 117 -4.88 7.85 -9.60
C SER A 117 -5.85 8.46 -8.59
N ALA A 118 -6.53 7.61 -7.80
CA ALA A 118 -7.48 8.01 -6.78
C ALA A 118 -7.51 7.02 -5.62
N SER A 119 -8.12 7.44 -4.52
CA SER A 119 -8.36 6.63 -3.32
C SER A 119 -9.85 6.56 -3.02
N GLY A 120 -10.28 5.46 -2.39
CA GLY A 120 -11.59 5.32 -1.79
C GLY A 120 -11.67 5.94 -0.38
N ALA A 121 -12.78 5.68 0.30
CA ALA A 121 -13.01 6.15 1.66
C ALA A 121 -12.14 5.41 2.69
N ASP A 122 -11.89 6.05 3.83
CA ASP A 122 -11.22 5.43 4.96
C ASP A 122 -12.24 4.63 5.80
N ASN A 123 -11.84 3.46 6.32
CA ASN A 123 -12.46 2.82 7.48
C ASN A 123 -11.49 2.83 8.66
N THR A 124 -12.01 2.86 9.89
CA THR A 124 -11.21 3.13 11.09
C THR A 124 -11.58 2.24 12.27
N ALA A 125 -10.62 1.95 13.14
CA ALA A 125 -10.84 1.42 14.49
C ALA A 125 -9.88 2.11 15.46
N SER A 126 -10.29 2.24 16.72
CA SER A 126 -9.48 2.91 17.75
C SER A 126 -9.67 2.28 19.12
N ASP A 127 -8.68 2.49 19.97
CA ASP A 127 -8.73 2.19 21.40
C ASP A 127 -8.21 3.42 22.17
N THR A 128 -8.76 3.67 23.35
CA THR A 128 -8.44 4.86 24.17
C THR A 128 -8.09 4.42 25.59
N GLN A 129 -6.89 4.75 26.03
CA GLN A 129 -6.48 4.64 27.42
C GLN A 129 -6.82 5.93 28.15
N THR A 130 -7.51 5.81 29.27
CA THR A 130 -7.94 6.93 30.13
C THR A 130 -7.38 6.83 31.55
N SER A 131 -6.65 5.74 31.86
CA SER A 131 -6.08 5.54 33.19
C SER A 131 -4.72 6.24 33.31
N THR A 132 -4.41 6.72 34.52
CA THR A 132 -3.09 7.24 34.86
C THR A 132 -2.02 6.17 34.72
N TRP A 133 -0.88 6.51 34.12
CA TRP A 133 0.23 5.58 33.90
C TRP A 133 1.58 6.24 34.11
N ASN A 134 2.59 5.42 34.36
CA ASN A 134 4.02 5.77 34.42
C ASN A 134 4.79 4.51 34.00
N GLY A 135 5.73 4.63 33.07
CA GLY A 135 6.41 3.50 32.45
C GLY A 135 5.95 3.25 31.02
N THR A 136 5.53 2.04 30.65
CA THR A 136 5.19 1.71 29.26
C THR A 136 3.74 1.28 29.12
N ILE A 137 3.05 1.81 28.11
CA ILE A 137 1.76 1.27 27.65
C ILE A 137 1.87 0.83 26.19
N THR A 138 1.05 -0.14 25.77
CA THR A 138 1.11 -0.69 24.40
C THR A 138 -0.26 -0.87 23.79
N ALA A 139 -0.40 -0.70 22.47
CA ALA A 139 -1.60 -1.09 21.73
C ALA A 139 -1.26 -2.11 20.64
N THR A 140 -2.18 -3.04 20.40
CA THR A 140 -2.13 -3.93 19.24
C THR A 140 -3.22 -3.54 18.26
N ALA A 141 -2.82 -3.03 17.10
CA ALA A 141 -3.72 -2.76 15.99
C ALA A 141 -3.55 -3.83 14.90
N THR A 142 -4.66 -4.24 14.28
CA THR A 142 -4.64 -5.24 13.21
C THR A 142 -5.54 -4.84 12.05
N ALA A 143 -5.12 -5.22 10.84
CA ALA A 143 -5.94 -5.22 9.64
C ALA A 143 -6.01 -6.65 9.09
N ASN A 144 -7.21 -7.24 9.09
CA ASN A 144 -7.46 -8.58 8.57
C ASN A 144 -8.17 -8.51 7.21
N PHE A 145 -7.47 -8.94 6.17
CA PHE A 145 -7.95 -9.00 4.79
C PHE A 145 -8.64 -10.32 4.45
N GLY A 146 -8.62 -11.33 5.34
CA GLY A 146 -9.18 -12.66 5.09
C GLY A 146 -8.18 -13.62 4.45
N THR A 147 -7.52 -13.20 3.36
CA THR A 147 -6.50 -14.01 2.66
C THR A 147 -5.27 -13.19 2.24
N ASP A 148 -4.19 -13.90 1.90
CA ASP A 148 -2.99 -13.28 1.32
C ASP A 148 -3.26 -12.62 -0.03
N ALA A 149 -4.13 -13.22 -0.84
CA ALA A 149 -4.51 -12.68 -2.13
C ALA A 149 -5.26 -11.34 -1.99
N GLU A 150 -6.22 -11.26 -1.07
CA GLU A 150 -6.97 -10.03 -0.82
C GLU A 150 -6.07 -8.91 -0.29
N ALA A 151 -5.14 -9.22 0.63
CA ALA A 151 -4.14 -8.25 1.08
C ALA A 151 -3.28 -7.74 -0.09
N ARG A 152 -2.77 -8.64 -0.93
CA ARG A 152 -1.99 -8.28 -2.12
C ARG A 152 -2.79 -7.38 -3.08
N TYR A 153 -4.05 -7.71 -3.35
CA TYR A 153 -4.91 -6.93 -4.23
C TYR A 153 -5.18 -5.54 -3.65
N PHE A 154 -5.44 -5.45 -2.35
CA PHE A 154 -5.63 -4.19 -1.66
C PHE A 154 -4.43 -3.26 -1.84
N PHE A 155 -3.22 -3.73 -1.52
CA PHE A 155 -2.03 -2.89 -1.59
C PHE A 155 -1.63 -2.56 -3.03
N ASN A 156 -1.69 -3.53 -3.97
CA ASN A 156 -1.38 -3.26 -5.37
C ASN A 156 -2.36 -2.27 -6.01
N ALA A 157 -3.64 -2.29 -5.63
CA ALA A 157 -4.65 -1.36 -6.12
C ALA A 157 -4.56 0.06 -5.49
N GLY A 158 -3.54 0.32 -4.65
CA GLY A 158 -3.31 1.62 -4.00
C GLY A 158 -3.96 1.77 -2.63
N GLY A 159 -4.35 0.67 -1.99
CA GLY A 159 -4.79 0.67 -0.60
C GLY A 159 -3.66 1.03 0.35
N LEU A 160 -4.00 1.72 1.43
CA LEU A 160 -3.04 2.15 2.45
C LEU A 160 -3.55 1.80 3.85
N LEU A 161 -2.65 1.48 4.77
CA LEU A 161 -2.94 1.49 6.21
C LEU A 161 -2.29 2.70 6.87
N ASN A 162 -2.87 3.24 7.94
CA ASN A 162 -2.16 4.16 8.81
C ASN A 162 -2.41 3.87 10.28
N MET A 163 -1.43 4.28 11.09
CA MET A 163 -1.52 4.37 12.54
C MET A 163 -1.41 5.84 12.93
N ASP A 164 -2.36 6.34 13.71
CA ASP A 164 -2.47 7.75 14.10
C ASP A 164 -2.77 7.86 15.61
N PHE A 165 -2.39 8.99 16.20
CA PHE A 165 -2.44 9.20 17.64
C PHE A 165 -3.10 10.53 17.98
N SER A 166 -4.01 10.53 18.94
CA SER A 166 -4.59 11.74 19.48
C SER A 166 -4.66 11.69 21.00
N THR A 167 -4.73 12.86 21.60
CA THR A 167 -4.81 12.99 23.06
C THR A 167 -5.96 13.89 23.46
N ALA A 168 -6.46 13.68 24.67
CA ALA A 168 -7.47 14.53 25.30
C ALA A 168 -7.22 14.58 26.81
N ALA A 169 -7.93 15.46 27.51
CA ALA A 169 -7.76 15.72 28.95
C ALA A 169 -6.32 16.13 29.34
N GLY A 170 -6.07 16.30 30.64
CA GLY A 170 -4.76 16.67 31.20
C GLY A 170 -4.31 18.11 30.97
N SER A 171 -3.41 18.58 31.83
CA SER A 171 -2.82 19.93 31.73
C SER A 171 -1.44 20.03 32.37
N GLY A 172 -0.88 18.93 32.87
CA GLY A 172 0.47 18.90 33.44
C GLY A 172 1.55 19.11 32.40
N ALA A 173 2.78 19.41 32.84
CA ALA A 173 3.91 19.54 31.92
C ALA A 173 4.23 18.22 31.19
N LYS A 174 4.10 17.08 31.88
CA LYS A 174 4.28 15.73 31.33
C LYS A 174 3.19 15.38 30.31
N ASP A 175 1.93 15.67 30.67
CA ASP A 175 0.78 15.56 29.77
C ASP A 175 0.98 16.37 28.48
N THR A 176 1.49 17.60 28.62
CA THR A 176 1.80 18.49 27.49
C THR A 176 2.91 17.92 26.61
N GLY A 177 3.97 17.34 27.21
CA GLY A 177 5.02 16.63 26.48
C GLY A 177 4.45 15.47 25.67
N TRP A 178 3.63 14.61 26.28
CA TRP A 178 2.99 13.49 25.59
C TRP A 178 2.00 13.92 24.50
N ALA A 179 1.24 15.00 24.71
CA ALA A 179 0.37 15.56 23.67
C ALA A 179 1.20 16.07 22.47
N ASN A 180 2.31 16.76 22.73
CA ASN A 180 3.23 17.20 21.69
C ASN A 180 3.87 16.01 20.96
N LEU A 181 4.27 14.96 21.69
CA LEU A 181 4.85 13.75 21.13
C LEU A 181 3.87 13.00 20.22
N CYS A 182 2.61 12.83 20.65
CA CYS A 182 1.57 12.22 19.82
C CYS A 182 1.32 13.04 18.54
N ALA A 183 1.24 14.38 18.66
CA ALA A 183 1.08 15.26 17.50
C ALA A 183 2.28 15.23 16.55
N ALA A 184 3.50 15.17 17.10
CA ALA A 184 4.74 15.07 16.33
C ALA A 184 4.85 13.73 15.58
N ALA A 185 4.47 12.63 16.24
CA ALA A 185 4.39 11.31 15.61
C ALA A 185 3.37 11.33 14.47
N GLY A 186 2.17 11.84 14.70
CA GLY A 186 1.12 11.97 13.69
C GLY A 186 0.82 10.66 12.95
N PRO A 187 0.20 10.74 11.75
CA PRO A 187 -0.16 9.55 11.01
C PRO A 187 1.07 8.93 10.33
N VAL A 188 1.29 7.64 10.59
CA VAL A 188 2.32 6.80 9.98
C VAL A 188 1.66 5.82 9.02
N TRP A 189 1.95 5.97 7.73
CA TRP A 189 1.30 5.23 6.65
C TRP A 189 2.12 4.01 6.22
N LEU A 190 1.45 2.93 5.83
CA LEU A 190 2.02 1.74 5.21
C LEU A 190 1.41 1.59 3.81
N SER A 191 2.28 1.50 2.80
CA SER A 191 1.92 1.32 1.38
C SER A 191 2.49 0.04 0.79
N SER A 192 2.23 -0.21 -0.50
CA SER A 192 2.87 -1.27 -1.27
C SER A 192 4.34 -1.02 -1.57
N ALA A 193 4.82 0.23 -1.51
CA ALA A 193 6.17 0.61 -1.93
C ALA A 193 7.28 -0.03 -1.09
N GLY A 194 8.50 0.03 -1.59
CA GLY A 194 9.70 -0.40 -0.89
C GLY A 194 10.27 -1.72 -1.40
N THR A 195 11.25 -2.26 -0.67
CA THR A 195 11.94 -3.49 -1.06
C THR A 195 10.96 -4.66 -1.15
N GLY A 196 10.99 -5.38 -2.28
CA GLY A 196 10.03 -6.46 -2.57
C GLY A 196 8.67 -5.98 -3.09
N GLY A 197 8.35 -4.69 -2.96
CA GLY A 197 7.15 -4.06 -3.50
C GLY A 197 7.20 -3.82 -5.02
N PRO A 198 6.13 -3.25 -5.61
CA PRO A 198 6.05 -3.03 -7.04
C PRO A 198 7.07 -2.01 -7.56
N ALA A 199 7.47 -1.06 -6.71
CA ALA A 199 8.50 -0.05 -6.92
C ALA A 199 9.01 0.47 -5.55
N THR A 200 10.15 1.17 -5.54
CA THR A 200 10.68 1.84 -4.32
C THR A 200 9.83 3.04 -3.89
N SER A 201 9.06 3.61 -4.81
CA SER A 201 8.09 4.66 -4.54
C SER A 201 6.85 4.41 -5.38
N VAL A 202 5.68 4.60 -4.80
CA VAL A 202 4.38 4.57 -5.49
C VAL A 202 3.65 5.88 -5.29
N THR A 203 2.87 6.27 -6.28
CA THR A 203 2.02 7.46 -6.20
C THR A 203 0.56 7.04 -6.08
N ILE A 204 -0.09 7.44 -4.99
CA ILE A 204 -1.49 7.15 -4.70
C ILE A 204 -2.23 8.47 -4.49
N ALA A 205 -3.23 8.75 -5.33
CA ALA A 205 -4.01 9.99 -5.33
C ALA A 205 -3.12 11.25 -5.29
N GLY A 206 -2.05 11.27 -6.09
CA GLY A 206 -1.09 12.38 -6.18
C GLY A 206 -0.08 12.47 -5.04
N THR A 207 -0.12 11.58 -4.06
CA THR A 207 0.84 11.53 -2.95
C THR A 207 1.84 10.39 -3.14
N ALA A 208 3.13 10.69 -3.00
CA ALA A 208 4.18 9.68 -3.03
C ALA A 208 4.33 8.98 -1.67
N TYR A 209 4.50 7.66 -1.73
CA TYR A 209 4.77 6.77 -0.61
C TYR A 209 5.97 5.88 -0.92
N THR A 210 6.79 5.62 0.08
CA THR A 210 8.04 4.85 -0.05
C THR A 210 8.02 3.52 0.69
N GLY A 211 7.01 3.30 1.54
CA GLY A 211 6.82 2.06 2.27
C GLY A 211 6.10 2.38 3.57
N VAL A 212 6.88 2.62 4.63
CA VAL A 212 6.42 3.31 5.84
C VAL A 212 6.73 4.80 5.71
N ASP A 213 5.69 5.64 5.78
CA ASP A 213 5.80 7.08 5.57
C ASP A 213 5.21 7.83 6.77
N HIS A 214 6.07 8.57 7.47
CA HIS A 214 5.66 9.54 8.48
C HIS A 214 5.06 10.78 7.80
N LYS A 215 3.87 11.20 8.26
CA LYS A 215 3.19 12.43 7.80
C LYS A 215 2.80 13.35 8.97
N GLY A 216 3.45 13.20 10.13
CA GLY A 216 3.37 14.13 11.24
C GLY A 216 4.37 15.29 11.11
N THR A 217 4.59 16.04 12.20
CA THR A 217 5.48 17.22 12.21
C THR A 217 6.84 16.97 12.86
N GLY A 218 7.03 15.81 13.49
CA GLY A 218 8.29 15.43 14.14
C GLY A 218 9.40 15.02 13.17
N SER A 219 10.54 14.64 13.75
CA SER A 219 11.70 14.09 13.03
C SER A 219 11.99 12.67 13.53
N PRO A 220 11.23 11.66 13.08
CA PRO A 220 11.36 10.29 13.55
C PRO A 220 12.50 9.53 12.86
N ASN A 221 12.93 8.44 13.48
CA ASN A 221 13.65 7.38 12.79
C ASN A 221 12.61 6.48 12.08
N THR A 222 12.57 6.54 10.75
CA THR A 222 11.60 5.78 9.93
C THR A 222 12.32 4.94 8.88
N GLU A 223 11.97 3.66 8.79
CA GLU A 223 12.46 2.75 7.75
C GLU A 223 11.65 2.92 6.47
N THR A 224 11.96 3.97 5.71
CA THR A 224 11.12 4.44 4.59
C THR A 224 11.04 3.49 3.41
N ASN A 225 11.95 2.51 3.26
CA ASN A 225 11.98 1.59 2.11
C ASN A 225 11.44 0.18 2.43
N THR A 226 10.60 0.06 3.46
CA THR A 226 9.89 -1.18 3.81
C THR A 226 8.39 -0.92 3.78
N GLY A 227 7.67 -1.44 2.79
CA GLY A 227 6.20 -1.47 2.79
C GLY A 227 5.65 -2.87 3.01
N PHE A 228 4.38 -3.07 2.65
CA PHE A 228 3.66 -4.33 2.91
C PHE A 228 4.42 -5.58 2.44
N PHE A 229 4.98 -5.57 1.23
CA PHE A 229 5.70 -6.71 0.67
C PHE A 229 7.06 -6.98 1.31
N GLY A 230 7.58 -6.05 2.11
CA GLY A 230 8.81 -6.22 2.91
C GLY A 230 8.53 -6.70 4.35
N LEU A 231 7.26 -6.84 4.74
CA LEU A 231 6.90 -7.34 6.06
C LEU A 231 7.13 -8.85 6.17
N THR A 232 7.53 -9.28 7.36
CA THR A 232 7.78 -10.68 7.71
C THR A 232 6.84 -11.12 8.84
N SER A 233 6.88 -12.41 9.18
CA SER A 233 6.13 -12.95 10.33
C SER A 233 6.67 -12.49 11.70
N SER A 234 7.83 -11.83 11.73
CA SER A 234 8.48 -11.31 12.92
C SER A 234 8.26 -9.81 13.05
N ASN A 235 8.25 -9.31 14.30
CA ASN A 235 8.14 -7.88 14.55
C ASN A 235 9.34 -7.12 13.97
N GLN A 236 9.07 -6.10 13.16
CA GLN A 236 10.05 -5.18 12.60
C GLN A 236 9.71 -3.76 13.09
N GLN A 237 10.60 -3.13 13.85
CA GLN A 237 10.42 -1.71 14.21
C GLN A 237 10.69 -0.85 12.99
N LEU A 238 9.65 -0.24 12.42
CA LEU A 238 9.77 0.58 11.21
C LEU A 238 9.59 2.07 11.47
N PHE A 239 9.20 2.45 12.69
CA PHE A 239 9.00 3.83 13.10
C PHE A 239 9.34 4.02 14.58
N MET A 240 10.02 5.12 14.89
CA MET A 240 10.21 5.63 16.24
C MET A 240 10.26 7.16 16.24
N GLN A 241 9.37 7.79 16.99
CA GLN A 241 9.40 9.22 17.28
C GLN A 241 9.77 9.43 18.74
N SER A 242 10.86 10.15 19.01
CA SER A 242 11.23 10.58 20.36
C SER A 242 10.64 11.95 20.68
N ASP A 243 10.38 12.24 21.95
CA ASP A 243 9.98 13.58 22.39
C ASP A 243 11.14 14.58 22.18
N SER A 244 10.78 15.83 21.94
CA SER A 244 11.72 16.96 21.87
C SER A 244 11.48 17.99 22.98
N THR A 245 10.45 17.79 23.81
CA THR A 245 10.10 18.65 24.93
C THR A 245 11.19 18.57 26.00
N TYR A 246 11.63 19.72 26.50
CA TYR A 246 12.63 19.81 27.56
C TYR A 246 12.21 18.96 28.78
N LEU A 247 13.16 18.17 29.29
CA LEU A 247 13.01 17.13 30.34
C LEU A 247 12.37 15.80 29.92
N TYR A 248 11.75 15.69 28.73
CA TYR A 248 11.01 14.50 28.32
C TYR A 248 11.61 13.72 27.14
N THR A 249 12.81 14.07 26.69
CA THR A 249 13.46 13.49 25.49
C THR A 249 13.75 11.99 25.55
N ALA A 250 13.60 11.34 26.71
CA ALA A 250 13.69 9.89 26.85
C ALA A 250 12.37 9.17 26.49
N ASN A 251 11.28 9.92 26.31
CA ASN A 251 9.99 9.38 25.90
C ASN A 251 9.95 9.14 24.40
N ASP A 252 9.25 8.09 23.99
CA ASP A 252 9.12 7.77 22.57
C ASP A 252 7.84 6.98 22.25
N ILE A 253 7.46 7.04 20.97
CA ILE A 253 6.42 6.21 20.35
C ILE A 253 7.09 5.33 19.30
N ARG A 254 6.95 4.01 19.41
CA ARG A 254 7.47 3.02 18.44
C ARG A 254 6.33 2.27 17.78
N ILE A 255 6.50 1.92 16.50
CA ILE A 255 5.59 1.03 15.79
C ILE A 255 6.37 -0.14 15.20
N ASN A 256 5.99 -1.34 15.63
CA ASN A 256 6.48 -2.59 15.09
C ASN A 256 5.43 -3.20 14.16
N TYR A 257 5.82 -3.55 12.94
CA TYR A 257 4.95 -4.18 11.95
C TYR A 257 5.31 -5.65 11.78
N LYS A 258 4.30 -6.48 11.48
CA LYS A 258 4.47 -7.84 10.96
C LYS A 258 3.30 -8.25 10.07
N TYR A 259 3.54 -9.23 9.22
CA TYR A 259 2.55 -9.84 8.35
C TYR A 259 2.63 -11.36 8.43
N ASN A 260 1.50 -12.03 8.61
CA ASN A 260 1.47 -13.47 8.84
C ASN A 260 1.49 -14.32 7.55
N GLY A 261 1.58 -13.71 6.36
CA GLY A 261 1.54 -14.43 5.07
C GLY A 261 0.16 -15.00 4.72
N SER A 262 -0.90 -14.63 5.43
CA SER A 262 -2.27 -15.14 5.26
C SER A 262 -3.34 -14.07 5.48
N GLY A 263 -3.02 -12.81 5.24
CA GLY A 263 -3.98 -11.71 5.26
C GLY A 263 -4.08 -10.91 6.57
N LEU A 264 -3.23 -11.15 7.57
CA LEU A 264 -3.23 -10.35 8.81
C LEU A 264 -1.97 -9.48 8.94
N VAL A 265 -2.16 -8.17 8.86
CA VAL A 265 -1.14 -7.18 9.26
C VAL A 265 -1.35 -6.83 10.72
N THR A 266 -0.28 -6.83 11.51
CA THR A 266 -0.28 -6.42 12.92
C THR A 266 0.69 -5.28 13.13
N MET A 267 0.23 -4.24 13.83
CA MET A 267 1.03 -3.12 14.31
C MET A 267 1.02 -3.14 15.83
N THR A 268 2.19 -3.30 16.45
CA THR A 268 2.35 -3.12 17.90
C THR A 268 2.89 -1.72 18.13
N VAL A 269 2.07 -0.88 18.77
CA VAL A 269 2.44 0.47 19.18
C VAL A 269 2.92 0.43 20.62
N THR A 270 4.04 1.07 20.90
CA THR A 270 4.58 1.23 22.25
C THR A 270 4.70 2.71 22.55
N PHE A 271 4.10 3.15 23.66
CA PHE A 271 4.30 4.47 24.25
C PHE A 271 5.20 4.28 25.46
N ASN A 272 6.44 4.72 25.35
CA ASN A 272 7.49 4.50 26.33
C ASN A 272 7.74 5.78 27.14
N ASP A 273 7.41 5.78 28.43
CA ASP A 273 7.65 6.88 29.38
C ASP A 273 8.85 6.59 30.28
N GLU A 274 10.03 7.01 29.83
CA GLU A 274 11.31 6.82 30.53
C GLU A 274 11.93 8.15 30.97
N ALA A 275 11.24 9.27 30.74
CA ALA A 275 11.69 10.58 31.17
C ALA A 275 11.64 10.74 32.68
N ASN A 276 12.80 10.59 33.32
CA ASN A 276 12.99 10.88 34.73
C ASN A 276 13.56 12.28 34.94
N THR A 277 12.77 13.16 35.54
CA THR A 277 13.16 14.55 35.82
C THR A 277 13.94 14.73 37.14
N THR A 278 14.17 13.64 37.88
CA THR A 278 14.92 13.65 39.15
C THR A 278 16.35 14.11 38.92
N GLY A 279 16.76 15.20 39.56
CA GLY A 279 18.13 15.74 39.49
C GLY A 279 18.36 16.85 38.45
N HIS A 280 17.34 17.24 37.68
CA HIS A 280 17.41 18.40 36.79
C HIS A 280 17.02 19.68 37.55
N THR A 281 17.69 20.80 37.27
CA THR A 281 17.34 22.10 37.87
C THR A 281 15.91 22.49 37.46
N GLY A 282 14.99 22.46 38.43
CA GLY A 282 13.55 22.68 38.19
C GLY A 282 12.72 21.41 37.93
N GLY A 283 13.32 20.22 37.96
CA GLY A 283 12.60 18.95 37.86
C GLY A 283 11.93 18.55 39.17
N THR A 284 10.64 18.20 39.12
CA THR A 284 9.96 17.46 40.20
C THR A 284 10.28 15.96 40.09
N ALA A 285 9.84 15.16 41.06
CA ALA A 285 9.76 13.70 40.87
C ALA A 285 8.99 13.38 39.58
N ASP A 286 9.35 12.28 38.92
CA ASP A 286 8.72 11.83 37.66
C ASP A 286 7.20 11.73 37.81
N PRO A 287 6.42 12.67 37.24
CA PRO A 287 4.97 12.67 37.41
C PRO A 287 4.33 11.65 36.46
N SER A 288 3.27 11.01 36.92
CA SER A 288 2.47 10.14 36.06
C SER A 288 1.80 10.92 34.93
N VAL A 289 1.59 10.24 33.81
CA VAL A 289 0.82 10.71 32.66
C VAL A 289 -0.67 10.54 32.98
N THR A 290 -1.46 11.59 32.76
CA THR A 290 -2.89 11.62 33.10
C THR A 290 -3.80 11.96 31.93
N ILE A 291 -3.23 12.18 30.74
CA ILE A 291 -4.00 12.38 29.49
C ILE A 291 -4.64 11.09 29.02
N ASP A 292 -5.75 11.25 28.30
CA ASP A 292 -6.28 10.20 27.46
C ASP A 292 -5.40 10.07 26.22
N ILE A 293 -5.00 8.86 25.86
CA ILE A 293 -4.30 8.56 24.61
C ILE A 293 -5.19 7.67 23.77
N THR A 294 -5.43 8.07 22.53
CA THR A 294 -6.17 7.28 21.54
C THR A 294 -5.25 6.83 20.43
N ALA A 295 -5.20 5.52 20.21
CA ALA A 295 -4.50 4.89 19.10
C ALA A 295 -5.55 4.53 18.03
N THR A 296 -5.42 5.07 16.81
CA THR A 296 -6.34 4.82 15.70
C THR A 296 -5.63 4.15 14.53
N ILE A 297 -6.13 3.00 14.08
CA ILE A 297 -5.77 2.44 12.77
C ILE A 297 -6.81 2.86 11.74
N ARG A 298 -6.36 3.21 10.53
CA ARG A 298 -7.25 3.42 9.38
C ARG A 298 -6.77 2.60 8.19
N ALA A 299 -7.71 2.15 7.37
CA ALA A 299 -7.44 1.61 6.05
C ALA A 299 -8.09 2.51 5.01
N ARG A 300 -7.28 3.14 4.16
CA ARG A 300 -7.75 3.88 3.00
C ARG A 300 -7.97 2.89 1.87
N GLN A 301 -9.21 2.77 1.42
CA GLN A 301 -9.57 1.81 0.39
C GLN A 301 -8.98 2.20 -0.98
N PRO A 302 -8.64 1.23 -1.85
CA PRO A 302 -8.40 1.51 -3.25
C PRO A 302 -9.62 2.14 -3.94
N SER A 303 -9.39 2.93 -4.99
CA SER A 303 -10.48 3.45 -5.82
C SER A 303 -11.01 2.39 -6.79
N THR A 304 -12.34 2.32 -6.91
CA THR A 304 -13.05 1.44 -7.86
C THR A 304 -13.46 2.15 -9.16
N THR A 305 -12.93 3.35 -9.44
CA THR A 305 -13.28 4.11 -10.65
C THR A 305 -12.89 3.36 -11.93
N ASN A 306 -11.73 2.70 -11.96
CA ASN A 306 -11.16 2.08 -13.16
C ASN A 306 -10.97 0.55 -13.03
N ILE A 307 -11.23 -0.01 -11.85
CA ILE A 307 -11.11 -1.43 -11.52
C ILE A 307 -12.24 -1.86 -10.61
N SER A 308 -12.60 -3.13 -10.61
CA SER A 308 -13.60 -3.66 -9.66
C SER A 308 -12.97 -3.92 -8.29
N ASN A 309 -13.78 -3.92 -7.23
CA ASN A 309 -13.32 -4.38 -5.92
C ASN A 309 -13.12 -5.90 -5.93
N THR A 310 -11.88 -6.32 -5.69
CA THR A 310 -11.42 -7.73 -5.70
C THR A 310 -10.65 -8.11 -4.44
N TRP A 311 -10.37 -7.14 -3.57
CA TRP A 311 -9.69 -7.32 -2.29
C TRP A 311 -10.66 -7.65 -1.15
N GLY A 312 -11.84 -8.17 -1.50
CA GLY A 312 -12.91 -8.50 -0.57
C GLY A 312 -13.67 -7.26 -0.07
N GLY A 313 -14.14 -7.31 1.17
CA GLY A 313 -14.65 -6.12 1.86
C GLY A 313 -13.52 -5.19 2.31
N ALA A 314 -13.86 -4.10 3.00
CA ALA A 314 -12.85 -3.37 3.77
C ALA A 314 -12.22 -4.33 4.80
N PRO A 315 -10.89 -4.27 5.05
CA PRO A 315 -10.26 -5.14 6.05
C PRO A 315 -10.90 -4.90 7.40
N VAL A 316 -11.07 -5.98 8.18
CA VAL A 316 -11.56 -5.89 9.54
C VAL A 316 -10.47 -5.29 10.39
N LEU A 317 -10.73 -4.09 10.92
CA LEU A 317 -9.80 -3.35 11.76
C LEU A 317 -10.13 -3.55 13.23
N SER A 318 -9.10 -3.66 14.07
CA SER A 318 -9.23 -3.59 15.52
C SER A 318 -8.02 -2.94 16.14
N VAL A 319 -8.22 -2.21 17.24
CA VAL A 319 -7.17 -1.77 18.15
C VAL A 319 -7.57 -2.27 19.53
N THR A 320 -6.64 -2.90 20.23
CA THR A 320 -6.92 -3.50 21.54
C THR A 320 -5.72 -3.43 22.46
N GLY A 321 -6.01 -3.51 23.76
CA GLY A 321 -5.00 -3.69 24.80
C GLY A 321 -4.22 -2.44 25.13
N LEU A 322 -4.70 -1.25 24.73
CA LEU A 322 -4.07 0.02 25.08
C LEU A 322 -4.16 0.24 26.59
N ALA A 323 -3.11 -0.18 27.31
CA ALA A 323 -3.01 -0.12 28.76
C ALA A 323 -1.55 -0.18 29.23
#